data_AF-A0A3B2WDA8-F1
#
_entry.id   AF-A0A3B2WDA8-F1
#
_cell.length_a   1.000
_cell.length_b   1.000
_cell.length_c   1.000
_cell.angle_alpha   90.00
_cell.angle_beta   90.00
_cell.angle_gamma   90.00
#
_symmetry.space_group_name_H-M   'P 1'
#
loop_
_entity.id
_entity.type
_entity.pdbx_description
1 polymer ?
#
loop_
_entity_poly.entity_id
_entity_poly.type
_entity_poly.pdbx_seq_one_letter_code
_entity_poly.pdbx_strand_id
1 'polypeptide(L)' 'MTRTTVDELVFFVNGKKVVEKNADPETTLLVYLRRKCILTLQWK' A
#
# COMPACT_ATOMS: atom_id res chain seq x y z
N MET A 1 -12.09 -12.15 23.24
CA MET A 1 -12.30 -11.47 21.95
C MET A 1 -11.07 -10.61 21.68
N THR A 2 -10.14 -11.11 20.86
CA THR A 2 -8.92 -10.38 20.51
C THR A 2 -9.28 -9.25 19.55
N ARG A 3 -9.02 -8.01 19.94
CA ARG A 3 -9.16 -6.85 19.06
C ARG A 3 -8.19 -7.05 17.90
N THR A 4 -8.69 -7.41 16.71
CA THR A 4 -7.89 -7.40 15.48
C THR A 4 -7.64 -5.94 15.13
N THR A 5 -6.57 -5.38 15.70
CA THR A 5 -6.02 -4.12 15.22
C THR A 5 -5.43 -4.41 13.85
N VAL A 6 -6.08 -3.89 12.80
CA VAL A 6 -5.51 -3.90 11.45
C VAL A 6 -4.33 -2.94 11.46
N ASP A 7 -3.13 -3.50 11.37
CA ASP A 7 -1.90 -2.71 11.33
C ASP A 7 -1.76 -2.03 9.96
N GLU A 8 -1.43 -0.74 9.96
CA GLU A 8 -1.22 0.03 8.73
C GLU A 8 0.14 -0.34 8.11
N LEU A 9 0.15 -0.68 6.82
CA LEU A 9 1.36 -0.93 6.05
C LEU A 9 1.93 0.40 5.53
N VAL A 10 3.14 0.74 5.95
CA VAL A 10 3.81 2.00 5.57
C VAL A 10 5.12 1.71 4.84
N PHE A 11 5.30 2.29 3.64
CA PHE A 11 6.52 2.15 2.86
C PHE A 11 6.72 3.34 1.90
N PHE A 12 7.85 3.38 1.19
CA PHE A 12 8.18 4.45 0.27
C PHE A 12 8.34 3.93 -1.16
N VAL A 13 7.80 4.67 -2.14
CA VAL A 13 7.95 4.40 -3.58
C VAL A 13 8.42 5.69 -4.24
N ASN A 14 9.59 5.67 -4.87
CA ASN A 14 10.19 6.84 -5.56
C ASN A 14 10.23 8.10 -4.67
N GLY A 15 10.60 7.94 -3.39
CA GLY A 15 10.68 9.04 -2.41
C GLY A 15 9.33 9.51 -1.84
N LYS A 16 8.19 8.92 -2.28
CA LYS A 16 6.87 9.23 -1.73
C LYS A 16 6.43 8.20 -0.69
N LYS A 17 5.93 8.68 0.44
CA LYS A 17 5.36 7.83 1.51
C LYS A 17 3.99 7.30 1.08
N VAL A 18 3.79 6.00 1.22
CA VAL A 18 2.53 5.29 1.01
C VAL A 18 2.09 4.69 2.34
N VAL A 19 0.82 4.88 2.69
CA VAL A 19 0.20 4.32 3.91
C VAL A 19 -1.04 3.56 3.49
N GLU A 20 -1.05 2.25 3.68
CA GLU A 20 -2.14 1.35 3.34
C GLU A 20 -2.75 0.76 4.61
N LYS A 21 -3.99 1.14 4.92
CA LYS A 21 -4.64 0.78 6.19
C LYS A 21 -5.23 -0.63 6.21
N ASN A 22 -5.54 -1.18 5.04
CA ASN A 22 -6.14 -2.52 4.89
C ASN A 22 -5.36 -3.27 3.80
N ALA A 23 -4.07 -3.49 4.05
CA ALA A 23 -3.24 -4.23 3.12
C ALA A 23 -3.70 -5.71 3.08
N ASP A 24 -4.00 -6.19 1.88
CA ASP A 24 -4.25 -7.61 1.65
C ASP A 24 -2.90 -8.34 1.62
N PRO A 25 -2.65 -9.33 2.52
CA PRO A 25 -1.38 -10.05 2.58
C PRO A 25 -1.06 -10.85 1.31
N GLU A 26 -2.04 -11.15 0.46
CA GLU A 26 -1.82 -11.82 -0.82
C GLU A 26 -1.43 -10.86 -1.95
N THR A 27 -1.60 -9.55 -1.73
CA THR A 27 -1.24 -8.55 -2.73
C THR A 27 0.28 -8.40 -2.84
N THR A 28 0.82 -8.78 -3.99
CA THR A 28 2.24 -8.58 -4.30
C THR A 28 2.54 -7.12 -4.65
N LEU A 29 3.78 -6.70 -4.40
CA LEU A 29 4.24 -5.34 -4.69
C LEU A 29 4.07 -4.96 -6.17
N LEU A 30 4.33 -5.87 -7.11
CA LEU A 30 4.19 -5.60 -8.54
C LEU A 30 2.73 -5.31 -8.93
N VAL A 31 1.78 -6.05 -8.36
CA VAL A 31 0.34 -5.84 -8.55
C VAL A 31 -0.08 -4.52 -7.92
N TYR A 32 0.40 -4.25 -6.70
CA TYR A 32 0.15 -2.99 -6.00
C TYR A 32 0.61 -1.80 -6.84
N LEU A 33 1.85 -1.82 -7.33
CA LEU A 33 2.40 -0.75 -8.14
C LEU A 33 1.65 -0.60 -9.47
N ARG A 34 1.37 -1.67 -10.22
CA ARG A 34 0.67 -1.55 -11.51
C ARG A 34 -0.76 -1.00 -11.41
N ARG A 35 -1.50 -1.39 -10.37
CA ARG A 35 -2.92 -1.04 -10.21
C ARG A 35 -3.14 0.25 -9.43
N LYS A 36 -2.41 0.42 -8.33
CA LYS A 36 -2.55 1.57 -7.44
C LYS A 36 -1.53 2.65 -7.79
N CYS A 37 -0.24 2.32 -7.78
CA CYS A 37 0.82 3.30 -8.10
C CYS A 37 1.18 3.26 -9.58
N ILE A 38 0.23 3.52 -10.49
CA ILE A 38 0.51 3.66 -11.92
C ILE A 38 1.80 4.50 -12.02
N LEU A 39 2.83 3.94 -12.67
CA LEU A 39 4.25 4.30 -12.54
C LEU A 39 4.61 5.72 -13.04
N THR A 40 3.67 6.66 -13.02
CA THR A 40 3.75 8.04 -13.53
C THR A 40 3.43 9.12 -12.50
N LEU A 41 3.35 8.84 -11.19
CA LEU A 41 3.19 9.90 -10.18
C LEU A 41 1.97 10.82 -10.43
N GLN A 42 0.73 10.32 -10.42
CA GLN A 42 -0.45 11.18 -10.24
C GLN A 42 -1.45 10.52 -9.28
N TRP A 43 -1.21 10.72 -7.99
CA TRP A 43 -2.27 10.70 -6.98
C TRP A 43 -2.65 12.17 -6.80
N LYS A 44 -3.86 12.52 -7.24
CA LYS A 44 -4.41 13.84 -6.96
C LYS A 44 -4.88 13.90 -5.51
#